data_AF-A0A9C9FZ56-F1
#
_entry.id   AF-A0A9C9FZ56-F1
#
_cell.length_a   1.000
_cell.length_b   1.000
_cell.length_c   1.000
_cell.angle_alpha   90.00
_cell.angle_beta   90.00
_cell.angle_gamma   90.00
#
_symmetry.space_group_name_H-M   'P 1'
#
loop_
_entity.id
_entity.type
_entity.pdbx_description
1 polymer ?
#
loop_
_entity_poly.entity_id
_entity_poly.type
_entity_poly.pdbx_seq_one_letter_code
_entity_poly.pdbx_strand_id
1 'polypeptide(L)' 'MTNKKSNRFVCLYNVPGEGLVAELKIAGETLLFSRQGLQYRLLNCRQAGDDSSAEEQALERMNALGEPRLSRH' A
#
# COMPACT_ATOMS: atom_id res chain seq x y z
N MET A 1 15.33 19.65 -15.08
CA MET A 1 13.93 19.19 -14.83
C MET A 1 14.00 18.03 -13.84
N THR A 2 13.79 18.27 -12.55
CA THR A 2 13.77 17.18 -11.57
C THR A 2 12.42 16.47 -11.67
N ASN A 3 12.39 15.34 -12.38
CA ASN A 3 11.24 14.45 -12.42
C ASN A 3 10.97 13.98 -10.99
N LYS A 4 10.03 14.63 -10.29
CA LYS A 4 9.65 14.26 -8.92
C LYS A 4 9.07 12.85 -9.00
N LYS A 5 9.87 11.85 -8.65
CA LYS A 5 9.47 10.45 -8.58
C LYS A 5 8.44 10.32 -7.46
N SER A 6 7.17 10.56 -7.78
CA SER A 6 6.07 10.41 -6.83
C SER A 6 5.72 8.93 -6.70
N ASN A 7 5.83 8.41 -5.48
CA ASN A 7 5.31 7.08 -5.17
C ASN A 7 3.78 7.12 -5.32
N ARG A 8 3.19 6.12 -5.96
CA ARG A 8 1.75 6.10 -6.21
C ARG A 8 1.17 4.70 -6.03
N PHE A 9 0.07 4.62 -5.29
CA PHE A 9 -0.78 3.44 -5.25
C PHE A 9 -1.53 3.25 -6.58
N VAL A 10 -1.54 2.01 -7.09
CA VAL A 10 -2.18 1.65 -8.36
C VAL A 10 -3.49 0.89 -8.12
N CYS A 11 -3.40 -0.32 -7.54
CA CYS A 11 -4.56 -1.17 -7.30
C CYS A 11 -4.26 -2.27 -6.27
N LEU A 12 -5.29 -3.05 -5.94
CA LEU A 12 -5.20 -4.25 -5.10
C LEU A 12 -5.49 -5.50 -5.94
N TYR A 13 -4.77 -6.56 -5.63
CA TYR A 13 -4.99 -7.91 -6.16
C TYR A 13 -5.37 -8.85 -5.01
N ASN A 14 -6.32 -9.76 -5.26
CA ASN A 14 -6.58 -10.87 -4.36
C ASN A 14 -5.81 -12.10 -4.86
N VAL A 15 -4.69 -12.42 -4.20
CA VAL A 15 -3.79 -13.48 -4.61
C VAL A 15 -4.07 -14.74 -3.79
N PRO A 16 -4.36 -15.90 -4.41
CA PRO A 16 -4.56 -17.15 -3.69
C PRO A 16 -3.35 -17.49 -2.81
N GLY A 17 -3.59 -17.79 -1.53
CA GLY A 17 -2.54 -18.11 -0.54
C GLY A 17 -1.92 -16.91 0.18
N GLU A 18 -1.94 -15.71 -0.43
CA GLU A 18 -1.36 -14.49 0.14
C GLU A 18 -2.41 -13.47 0.61
N GLY A 19 -3.63 -13.54 0.05
CA GLY A 19 -4.69 -12.57 0.31
C GLY A 19 -4.51 -11.28 -0.49
N LEU A 20 -4.91 -10.14 0.09
CA LEU A 20 -4.79 -8.86 -0.59
C LEU A 20 -3.33 -8.40 -0.69
N VAL A 21 -2.92 -8.00 -1.90
CA VAL A 21 -1.61 -7.45 -2.22
C VAL A 21 -1.80 -6.13 -2.96
N ALA A 22 -1.04 -5.10 -2.61
CA ALA A 22 -1.11 -3.79 -3.24
C ALA A 22 0.02 -3.58 -4.25
N GLU A 23 -0.32 -2.91 -5.36
CA GLU A 23 0.65 -2.42 -6.33
C GLU A 23 0.96 -0.96 -6.09
N LEU A 24 2.26 -0.66 -5.93
CA LEU A 24 2.79 0.70 -5.87
C LEU A 24 3.76 0.92 -7.03
N LYS A 25 3.63 2.07 -7.68
CA LYS A 25 4.67 2.62 -8.56
C LYS A 25 5.62 3.45 -7.72
N ILE A 26 6.86 2.99 -7.59
CA ILE A 26 7.90 3.63 -6.79
C ILE A 26 9.09 3.88 -7.70
N ALA A 27 9.51 5.13 -7.80
CA ALA A 27 10.68 5.51 -8.59
C ALA A 27 10.69 5.06 -10.08
N GLY A 28 9.53 4.74 -10.65
CA GLY A 28 9.37 4.23 -12.02
C GLY A 28 9.21 2.71 -12.11
N GLU A 29 9.38 1.99 -11.00
CA GLU A 29 9.22 0.55 -10.90
C GLU A 29 7.86 0.18 -10.31
N THR A 30 7.32 -0.96 -10.73
CA THR A 30 6.11 -1.54 -10.18
C THR A 30 6.49 -2.57 -9.14
N LEU A 31 6.06 -2.37 -7.89
CA LEU A 31 6.32 -3.26 -6.77
C LEU A 31 5.02 -3.71 -6.11
N LEU A 32 4.99 -4.96 -5.68
CA LEU A 32 3.86 -5.58 -5.00
C LEU A 32 4.16 -5.72 -3.50
N PHE A 33 3.20 -5.36 -2.66
CA PHE A 33 3.34 -5.43 -1.21
C PHE A 33 2.13 -6.08 -0.56
N SER A 34 2.38 -7.06 0.31
CA SER A 34 1.39 -7.52 1.27
C SER A 34 1.09 -6.42 2.31
N ARG A 35 0.05 -6.61 3.12
CA ARG A 35 -0.29 -5.67 4.21
C ARG A 35 0.90 -5.43 5.15
N GLN A 36 1.59 -6.50 5.55
CA GLN A 36 2.75 -6.41 6.44
C GLN A 36 3.92 -5.66 5.77
N GLY A 37 4.16 -5.92 4.47
CA GLY A 37 5.17 -5.20 3.71
C GLY A 37 4.90 -3.69 3.62
N LEU A 38 3.64 -3.29 3.40
CA LEU A 38 3.24 -1.88 3.41
C LEU A 38 3.39 -1.22 4.78
N GLN A 39 3.00 -1.91 5.86
CA GLN A 39 3.15 -1.38 7.23
C GLN A 39 4.62 -1.13 7.58
N TYR A 40 5.50 -2.08 7.23
CA TYR A 40 6.93 -1.92 7.40
C TYR A 40 7.48 -0.74 6.59
N ARG A 41 7.06 -0.61 5.32
CA ARG A 41 7.51 0.49 4.46
C ARG A 41 7.00 1.86 4.94
N LEU A 42 5.73 1.96 5.34
CA LEU A 42 5.14 3.15 5.93
C LEU A 42 5.93 3.63 7.16
N LEU A 43 6.32 2.69 8.03
CA LEU A 43 7.13 2.99 9.21
C LEU A 43 8.51 3.55 8.82
N ASN A 44 9.14 2.98 7.78
CA ASN A 44 10.43 3.47 7.29
C ASN A 44 10.31 4.88 6.66
N CYS A 45 9.28 5.13 5.84
CA CYS A 45 9.05 6.45 5.26
C CYS A 45 8.82 7.52 6.33
N ARG A 46 8.03 7.21 7.36
CA ARG A 46 7.78 8.13 8.48
C ARG A 46 9.05 8.45 9.28
N GLN A 47 9.92 7.46 9.49
CA GLN A 47 11.21 7.68 10.17
C GLN A 47 12.19 8.50 9.32
N ALA A 48 12.16 8.33 7.99
CA ALA A 48 13.01 9.07 7.06
C ALA A 48 12.49 10.47 6.73
N GLY A 49 11.23 10.79 7.07
CA GLY A 49 10.57 12.02 6.66
C GLY A 49 10.16 12.02 5.17
N ASP A 50 10.06 10.84 4.56
CA ASP A 50 9.66 10.65 3.17
C ASP A 50 8.14 10.67 3.00
N ASP A 51 7.70 10.95 1.76
CA ASP A 51 6.29 10.83 1.38
C ASP A 51 5.81 9.38 1.48
N SER A 52 4.81 9.16 2.32
CA SER A 52 4.20 7.85 2.59
C SER A 52 2.74 7.76 2.13
N SER A 53 2.27 8.74 1.35
CA SER A 53 0.89 8.84 0.89
C SER A 53 0.42 7.59 0.12
N ALA A 54 1.33 6.94 -0.63
CA ALA A 54 1.01 5.74 -1.41
C ALA A 54 0.73 4.53 -0.51
N GLU A 55 1.53 4.34 0.54
CA GLU A 55 1.38 3.28 1.52
C GLU A 55 0.13 3.47 2.37
N GLU A 56 -0.14 4.70 2.81
CA GLU A 56 -1.35 5.04 3.56
C GLU A 56 -2.61 4.75 2.73
N GLN A 57 -2.64 5.21 1.48
CA GLN A 57 -3.76 4.95 0.58
C GLN A 57 -3.94 3.45 0.31
N ALA A 58 -2.86 2.70 0.11
CA ALA A 58 -2.91 1.27 -0.11
C ALA A 58 -3.48 0.54 1.12
N LEU A 59 -3.00 0.86 2.32
CA LEU A 59 -3.47 0.25 3.57
C LEU A 59 -4.93 0.60 3.87
N GLU A 60 -5.36 1.84 3.65
CA GLU A 60 -6.75 2.25 3.77
C GLU A 60 -7.66 1.40 2.87
N ARG A 61 -7.29 1.24 1.59
CA ARG A 61 -8.03 0.40 0.64
C ARG A 61 -8.05 -1.06 1.05
N MET A 62 -6.93 -1.59 1.53
CA MET A 62 -6.85 -2.98 1.99
C MET A 62 -7.73 -3.21 3.22
N ASN A 63 -7.83 -2.24 4.12
CA ASN A 63 -8.69 -2.32 5.29
C ASN A 63 -10.17 -2.29 4.87
N ALA A 64 -10.54 -1.37 3.97
CA ALA A 64 -11.90 -1.28 3.45
C ALA A 64 -12.39 -2.56 2.75
N LEU A 65 -11.50 -3.33 2.11
CA LEU A 65 -11.83 -4.61 1.48
C LEU A 65 -11.67 -5.83 2.41
N GLY A 66 -10.78 -5.72 3.41
CA GLY A 66 -10.37 -6.82 4.27
C GLY A 66 -11.10 -6.87 5.62
N GLU A 67 -11.83 -5.83 6.01
CA GLU A 67 -12.80 -5.94 7.09
C GLU A 67 -13.95 -6.85 6.61
N PRO A 68 -14.14 -8.06 7.19
CA PRO A 68 -15.46 -8.64 7.12
C PRO A 68 -16.38 -7.59 7.74
N ARG A 69 -17.41 -7.16 7.02
CA ARG A 69 -18.48 -6.37 7.63
C ARG A 69 -18.88 -7.13 8.89
N LEU A 70 -18.47 -6.64 10.06
CA LEU A 70 -19.06 -7.04 11.32
C LEU A 70 -20.49 -6.55 11.22
N SER A 71 -21.33 -7.40 10.63
CA SER A 71 -22.77 -7.35 10.77
C SER A 71 -23.01 -7.43 12.27
N ARG A 72 -23.15 -6.27 12.90
CA ARG A 72 -23.77 -6.14 14.21
C ARG A 72 -25.19 -6.68 14.06
N HIS A 73 -25.38 -7.93 14.45
CA HIS A 73 -26.68 -8.50 14.78
C HIS A 73 -26.94 -8.29 16.27
#